data_AF-A0A2E3UHW6-F1
#
_entry.id   AF-A0A2E3UHW6-F1
#
_cell.length_a   1.000
_cell.length_b   1.000
_cell.length_c   1.000
_cell.angle_alpha   90.00
_cell.angle_beta   90.00
_cell.angle_gamma   90.00
#
_symmetry.space_group_name_H-M   'P 1'
#
loop_
_entity.id
_entity.type
_entity.pdbx_description
1 polymer ?
#
loop_
_entity_poly.entity_id
_entity_poly.type
_entity_poly.pdbx_seq_one_letter_code
_entity_poly.pdbx_strand_id
1 'polypeptide(L)' 'MTNKLAIFLGGVIIVLLLVDLVFGDMQSSLFLAKKLAALSEYIAFWR' A
#
# COMPACT_ATOMS: atom_id res chain seq x y z
N MET A 1 15.45 7.73 0.53
CA MET A 1 14.83 6.38 0.49
C MET A 1 15.87 5.36 0.06
N THR A 2 16.15 4.35 0.87
CA THR A 2 16.96 3.19 0.46
C THR A 2 16.09 2.24 -0.35
N ASN A 3 16.47 1.92 -1.59
CA ASN A 3 15.68 1.07 -2.51
C ASN A 3 15.21 -0.26 -1.89
N LYS A 4 15.96 -0.80 -0.93
CA LYS A 4 15.63 -2.05 -0.23
C LYS A 4 14.32 -1.97 0.56
N LEU A 5 14.08 -0.84 1.25
CA LEU A 5 12.86 -0.67 2.05
C LEU A 5 11.63 -0.51 1.15
N ALA A 6 11.78 0.17 0.01
CA ALA A 6 10.71 0.34 -0.97
C ALA A 6 10.28 -1.02 -1.57
N ILE A 7 11.22 -1.89 -1.90
CA ILE A 7 10.94 -3.24 -2.41
C ILE A 7 10.21 -4.07 -1.35
N PHE A 8 10.68 -4.03 -0.11
CA PHE A 8 10.04 -4.76 0.99
C PHE A 8 8.60 -4.30 1.24
N LEU A 9 8.38 -2.99 1.36
CA LEU A 9 7.05 -2.41 1.57
C LEU A 9 6.12 -2.69 0.38
N GLY A 10 6.61 -2.59 -0.85
CA GLY A 10 5.85 -2.94 -2.05
C GLY A 10 5.41 -4.41 -2.03
N GLY A 11 6.30 -5.32 -1.65
CA GLY A 11 5.99 -6.75 -1.50
C GLY A 11 4.89 -7.00 -0.45
N VAL A 12 4.97 -6.35 0.72
CA VAL A 12 3.94 -6.45 1.76
C VAL A 12 2.58 -5.98 1.27
N ILE A 13 2.53 -4.85 0.55
CA ILE A 13 1.28 -4.30 -0.02
C ILE A 13 0.65 -5.31 -1.00
N ILE A 14 1.44 -5.92 -1.88
CA ILE A 14 0.95 -6.91 -2.84
C ILE A 14 0.36 -8.13 -2.11
N VAL A 15 1.06 -8.66 -1.09
CA VAL A 15 0.56 -9.81 -0.31
C VAL A 15 -0.76 -9.47 0.37
N LEU A 16 -0.87 -8.29 0.99
CA LEU A 16 -2.11 -7.86 1.65
C LEU A 16 -3.27 -7.68 0.68
N LEU A 17 -3.01 -7.17 -0.53
CA LEU A 17 -4.03 -7.07 -1.58
C LEU A 17 -4.49 -8.45 -2.08
N LEU A 18 -3.57 -9.41 -2.22
CA LEU A 18 -3.93 -10.79 -2.58
C LEU A 18 -4.77 -11.46 -1.48
N VAL A 19 -4.44 -11.23 -0.21
CA VAL A 19 -5.24 -11.73 0.93
C VAL A 19 -6.63 -11.10 0.93
N ASP A 20 -6.75 -9.79 0.72
CA ASP A 20 -8.06 -9.12 0.66
C ASP A 20 -8.89 -9.58 -0.56
N LEU A 21 -8.24 -9.88 -1.67
CA LEU A 21 -8.91 -10.41 -2.86
C LEU A 21 -9.45 -11.84 -2.64
N VAL A 22 -8.69 -12.70 -1.94
CA VAL A 22 -9.08 -14.10 -1.71
C VAL A 22 -10.08 -14.25 -0.56
N PHE A 23 -9.94 -13.44 0.51
CA PHE A 23 -10.70 -13.62 1.75
C PHE A 23 -11.70 -12.50 2.06
N GLY A 24 -11.54 -11.31 1.45
CA GLY A 24 -12.27 -10.08 1.83
C GLY A 24 -13.11 -9.44 0.72
N ASP A 25 -13.22 -10.09 -0.45
CA ASP A 25 -14.02 -9.62 -1.59
C ASP A 25 -13.67 -8.18 -2.03
N MET A 26 -12.39 -7.79 -1.85
CA MET A 26 -11.85 -6.45 -2.15
C MET A 26 -12.48 -5.28 -1.37
N GLN A 27 -13.24 -5.52 -0.32
CA GLN A 27 -13.88 -4.44 0.46
C GLN A 27 -12.84 -3.54 1.15
N SER A 28 -11.71 -4.10 1.58
CA SER A 28 -10.67 -3.34 2.28
C SER A 28 -9.71 -2.64 1.32
N SER A 29 -9.61 -3.12 0.08
CA SER A 29 -8.69 -2.62 -0.95
C SER A 29 -8.93 -1.14 -1.29
N LEU A 30 -10.19 -0.70 -1.31
CA LEU A 30 -10.55 0.70 -1.58
C LEU A 30 -10.09 1.63 -0.44
N PHE A 31 -10.18 1.16 0.80
CA PHE A 31 -9.68 1.88 1.98
C PHE A 31 -8.14 1.93 2.00
N LEU A 32 -7.49 0.82 1.65
CA LEU A 32 -6.03 0.73 1.54
C LEU A 32 -5.50 1.71 0.47
N ALA A 33 -6.12 1.74 -0.71
CA ALA A 33 -5.75 2.66 -1.79
C ALA A 33 -5.85 4.13 -1.36
N LYS A 34 -6.94 4.52 -0.68
CA LYS A 34 -7.10 5.87 -0.14
C LYS A 34 -6.00 6.24 0.85
N LYS A 35 -5.61 5.31 1.74
CA LYS A 35 -4.54 5.54 2.73
C LYS A 35 -3.17 5.64 2.07
N LEU A 36 -2.89 4.82 1.06
CA LEU A 36 -1.64 4.88 0.29
C LEU A 36 -1.53 6.17 -0.51
N ALA A 37 -2.62 6.66 -1.10
CA ALA A 37 -2.64 7.96 -1.79
C ALA A 37 -2.32 9.11 -0.81
N ALA A 38 -2.95 9.12 0.37
CA ALA A 38 -2.65 10.12 1.40
C ALA A 38 -1.21 10.02 1.92
N LEU A 39 -0.66 8.82 2.05
CA LEU A 39 0.74 8.60 2.43
C LEU A 39 1.69 9.13 1.34
N SER A 40 1.36 8.91 0.06
CA SER A 40 2.13 9.43 -1.07
C SER A 40 2.13 10.96 -1.09
N GLU A 41 0.97 11.59 -0.89
CA GLU A 41 0.86 13.05 -0.78
C GLU A 41 1.65 13.59 0.40
N TYR A 42 1.56 12.95 1.56
CA TYR A 42 2.35 13.31 2.74
C TYR A 42 3.85 13.23 2.43
N ILE A 43 4.34 12.09 1.92
CA ILE A 43 5.76 11.95 1.56
C ILE A 43 6.19 12.98 0.50
N ALA A 44 5.32 13.28 -0.48
CA ALA A 44 5.58 14.29 -1.51
C ALA A 44 5.64 15.72 -0.94
N PHE A 45 4.90 16.01 0.13
CA PHE A 45 4.99 17.27 0.87
C PHE A 45 6.32 17.42 1.63
N TRP A 46 6.85 16.32 2.18
CA TRP A 46 8.14 16.31 2.88
C TRP A 46 9.36 16.21 1.95
N ARG A 47 9.15 15.98 0.65
CA ARG A 47 10.20 16.06 -0.36
C ARG A 47 10.46 17.50 -0.73
#